data_AF-A0A6B3E9L0-F1
#
_entry.id   AF-A0A6B3E9L0-F1
#
_cell.length_a   1.000
_cell.length_b   1.000
_cell.length_c   1.000
_cell.angle_alpha   90.00
_cell.angle_beta   90.00
_cell.angle_gamma   90.00
#
_symmetry.space_group_name_H-M   'P 1'
#
loop_
_entity.id
_entity.type
_entity.pdbx_description
1 polymer ?
#
loop_
_entity_poly.entity_id
_entity_poly.type
_entity_poly.pdbx_seq_one_letter_code
_entity_poly.pdbx_strand_id
1 'polypeptide(L)' 'NPGEEAFAAALNPTKDGWLYFVAVDGKEDTQFAKTLPEFKKLEAKFNASDAGR' A
#
# COMPACT_ATOMS: atom_id res chain seq x y z
N ASN A 1 10.22 12.02 -14.90
CA ASN A 1 11.20 12.28 -13.83
C ASN A 1 10.46 12.39 -12.50
N PRO A 2 10.99 11.82 -11.41
CA PRO A 2 10.35 11.91 -10.09
C PRO A 2 10.24 13.38 -9.66
N GLY A 3 9.15 13.72 -8.96
CA GLY A 3 9.04 14.99 -8.26
C GLY A 3 9.97 15.07 -7.04
N GLU A 4 10.13 16.26 -6.48
CA GLU A 4 10.97 16.48 -5.29
C GLU A 4 10.57 15.59 -4.11
N GLU A 5 9.27 15.42 -3.89
CA GLU A 5 8.72 14.55 -2.83
C GLU A 5 9.14 13.08 -3.01
N ALA A 6 9.13 12.58 -4.24
CA ALA A 6 9.55 11.21 -4.54
C ALA A 6 11.06 11.02 -4.33
N PHE A 7 11.88 12.04 -4.65
CA PHE A 7 13.31 12.01 -4.35
C PHE A 7 13.58 12.06 -2.85
N ALA A 8 12.89 12.92 -2.10
CA ALA A 8 13.03 13.00 -0.65
C ALA A 8 12.65 11.70 0.05
N ALA A 9 11.56 11.03 -0.39
CA ALA A 9 11.12 9.75 0.13
C ALA A 9 12.11 8.61 -0.16
N ALA A 10 12.78 8.63 -1.33
CA ALA A 10 13.81 7.66 -1.67
C ALA A 10 15.07 7.82 -0.78
N LEU A 11 15.45 9.06 -0.45
CA LEU A 11 16.59 9.35 0.41
C LEU A 11 16.28 9.13 1.90
N ASN A 12 15.04 9.37 2.31
CA ASN A 12 14.58 9.25 3.69
C ASN A 12 13.37 8.32 3.78
N PRO A 13 13.56 7.01 3.56
CA PRO A 13 12.47 6.04 3.64
C PRO A 13 11.93 5.94 5.07
N THR A 14 10.67 5.53 5.21
CA THR A 14 10.12 5.24 6.55
C THR A 14 10.81 4.00 7.14
N LYS A 15 10.80 3.91 8.47
CA LYS A 15 11.43 2.79 9.20
C LYS A 15 10.42 1.68 9.53
N ASP A 16 9.23 1.73 8.95
CA ASP A 16 8.12 0.88 9.34
C ASP A 16 8.28 -0.57 8.85
N GLY A 17 9.08 -0.79 7.82
CA GLY A 17 9.48 -2.13 7.37
C GLY A 17 8.35 -2.94 6.72
N TRP A 18 7.45 -2.26 6.02
CA TRP A 18 6.40 -2.91 5.23
C TRP A 18 7.00 -3.60 3.99
N LEU A 19 6.45 -4.77 3.64
CA LEU A 19 6.88 -5.54 2.46
C LEU A 19 5.78 -5.63 1.39
N TYR A 20 4.52 -5.35 1.78
CA TYR A 20 3.36 -5.46 0.91
C TYR A 20 2.47 -4.22 1.09
N PHE A 21 1.77 -3.83 0.02
CA PHE A 21 0.76 -2.78 0.06
C PHE A 21 -0.41 -3.10 -0.87
N VAL A 22 -1.60 -2.59 -0.55
CA VAL A 22 -2.82 -2.67 -1.37
C VAL A 22 -3.42 -1.26 -1.49
N ALA A 23 -3.63 -0.78 -2.71
CA ALA A 23 -4.27 0.50 -2.98
C ALA A 23 -5.77 0.30 -3.19
N VAL A 24 -6.60 0.79 -2.27
CA VAL A 24 -8.03 0.44 -2.21
C VAL A 24 -8.91 1.33 -3.10
N ASP A 25 -8.52 2.59 -3.32
CA ASP A 25 -9.36 3.53 -4.09
C ASP A 25 -8.57 4.55 -4.94
N GLY A 26 -7.25 4.39 -5.04
CA GLY A 26 -6.38 5.24 -5.86
C GLY A 26 -6.35 6.72 -5.47
N LYS A 27 -7.05 7.13 -4.39
CA LYS A 27 -7.03 8.50 -3.91
C LYS A 27 -6.21 8.61 -2.64
N GLU A 28 -6.51 7.87 -1.57
CA GLU A 28 -5.74 8.01 -0.31
C GLU A 28 -5.70 6.73 0.57
N ASP A 29 -6.43 5.66 0.25
CA ASP A 29 -6.48 4.48 1.13
C ASP A 29 -5.49 3.38 0.67
N THR A 30 -4.21 3.55 1.03
CA THR A 30 -3.18 2.50 0.87
C THR A 30 -2.96 1.78 2.19
N GLN A 31 -3.17 0.47 2.21
CA GLN A 31 -2.96 -0.36 3.39
C GLN A 31 -1.67 -1.16 3.25
N PHE A 32 -0.87 -1.22 4.32
CA PHE A 32 0.46 -1.83 4.34
C PHE A 32 0.48 -3.09 5.21
N ALA A 33 1.33 -4.05 4.85
CA ALA A 33 1.53 -5.30 5.59
C ALA A 33 3.01 -5.71 5.65
N LYS A 34 3.43 -6.30 6.78
CA LYS A 34 4.79 -6.83 6.95
C LYS A 34 4.88 -8.28 6.50
N THR A 35 3.77 -9.00 6.61
CA THR A 35 3.73 -10.44 6.36
C THR A 35 2.76 -10.79 5.24
N LEU A 36 3.03 -11.92 4.56
CA LEU A 36 2.15 -12.45 3.52
C LEU A 36 0.73 -12.75 4.04
N PRO A 37 0.52 -13.34 5.24
CA PRO A 37 -0.83 -13.59 5.74
C PRO A 37 -1.63 -12.30 5.99
N GLU A 38 -1.00 -11.22 6.46
CA GLU A 38 -1.65 -9.91 6.59
C GLU A 38 -2.02 -9.36 5.22
N PHE A 39 -1.10 -9.43 4.25
CA PHE A 39 -1.38 -9.03 2.88
C PHE A 39 -2.57 -9.79 2.29
N LYS A 40 -2.66 -11.11 2.48
CA LYS A 40 -3.80 -11.92 1.99
C LYS A 40 -5.15 -11.51 2.59
N LYS A 41 -5.17 -11.02 3.83
CA LYS A 41 -6.39 -10.45 4.43
C LYS A 41 -6.78 -9.13 3.77
N LEU A 42 -5.80 -8.27 3.50
CA LEU A 42 -6.02 -6.99 2.81
C LEU A 42 -6.50 -7.21 1.37
N GLU A 43 -5.89 -8.15 0.65
CA GLU A 43 -6.28 -8.56 -0.70
C GLU A 43 -7.72 -9.08 -0.73
N ALA A 44 -8.09 -9.96 0.21
CA ALA A 44 -9.46 -10.47 0.30
C ALA A 44 -10.47 -9.35 0.58
N LYS A 45 -10.14 -8.42 1.49
CA LYS A 45 -10.98 -7.24 1.79
C LYS A 45 -11.15 -6.36 0.56
N PHE A 46 -10.06 -6.08 -0.15
CA PHE A 46 -10.07 -5.30 -1.37
C PHE A 46 -10.96 -5.94 -2.45
N ASN A 47 -10.73 -7.21 -2.77
CA ASN A 47 -11.50 -7.94 -3.76
C ASN A 47 -13.00 -8.03 -3.41
N ALA A 48 -13.34 -8.18 -2.12
CA ALA A 48 -14.73 -8.15 -1.68
C ALA A 48 -15.37 -6.76 -1.79
N SER A 49 -14.58 -5.69 -1.67
CA SER A 49 -15.03 -4.30 -1.82
C SER A 49 -15.19 -3.90 -3.29
N ASP A 50 -14.38 -4.47 -4.18
CA ASP A 50 -14.41 -4.22 -5.62
C ASP A 50 -15.45 -5.07 -6.36
N ALA A 51 -15.73 -6.29 -5.88
CA ALA A 51 -16.74 -7.19 -6.46
C ALA A 51 -18.20 -6.65 -6.42
N GLY A 52 -18.43 -5.46 -5.85
CA GLY A 52 -19.71 -4.77 -5.82
C GLY A 52 -19.76 -3.43 -6.57
N ARG A 53 -18.73 -3.07 -7.35
CA ARG A 53 -18.74 -1.88 -8.24
C ARG A 53 -18.93 -2.23 -9.71
#